data_AF-A0AAW7W7R7-F1
#
_entry.id   AF-A0AAW7W7R7-F1
#
_cell.length_a   1.000
_cell.length_b   1.000
_cell.length_c   1.000
_cell.angle_alpha   90.00
_cell.angle_beta   90.00
_cell.angle_gamma   90.00
#
_symmetry.space_group_name_H-M   'P 1'
#
loop_
_entity.id
_entity.type
_entity.pdbx_description
1 polymer ?
#
loop_
_entity_poly.entity_id
_entity_poly.type
_entity_poly.pdbx_seq_one_letter_code
_entity_poly.pdbx_strand_id
1 'polypeptide(L)'
;MSKNIVQMNNSFIQNEHQRRRYLMKERQKRNRFMGWVLILMILLFILPTYNLAQSYDQLLQRRQQLTELKEQYQNLSDEKDKESAFAAKLKDEDYVAKYARAKYYYSKKREAIYTIPDLLPR
;
A
#
# COMPACT_ATOMS: atom_id res chain seq x y z
N MET A 1 -50.03 -11.95 -61.63
CA MET A 1 -50.45 -13.35 -61.41
C MET A 1 -49.82 -13.82 -60.11
N SER A 2 -50.58 -13.92 -59.02
CA SER A 2 -50.06 -14.33 -57.71
C SER A 2 -49.85 -15.84 -57.69
N LYS A 3 -48.64 -16.27 -57.32
CA LYS A 3 -48.28 -17.70 -57.28
C LYS A 3 -48.88 -18.31 -56.00
N ASN A 4 -49.95 -19.07 -56.16
CA ASN A 4 -50.54 -19.85 -55.06
C ASN A 4 -49.65 -21.07 -54.81
N ILE A 5 -48.87 -21.04 -53.73
CA ILE A 5 -48.05 -22.16 -53.30
C ILE A 5 -48.86 -22.95 -52.27
N VAL A 6 -49.18 -24.19 -52.59
CA VAL A 6 -49.87 -25.10 -51.66
C VAL A 6 -48.88 -25.48 -50.56
N GLN A 7 -49.16 -25.04 -49.33
CA GLN A 7 -48.39 -25.48 -48.17
C GLN A 7 -48.79 -26.93 -47.86
N MET A 8 -47.83 -27.86 -47.91
CA MET A 8 -48.06 -29.23 -47.51
C MET A 8 -48.38 -29.28 -46.01
N ASN A 9 -49.65 -29.54 -45.69
CA ASN A 9 -50.15 -29.72 -44.33
C ASN A 9 -49.71 -31.10 -43.80
N ASN A 10 -48.48 -31.19 -43.31
CA ASN A 10 -47.89 -32.45 -42.80
C ASN A 10 -47.70 -32.38 -41.28
N SER A 11 -48.23 -33.39 -40.58
CA SER A 11 -48.10 -33.56 -39.13
C SER A 11 -46.63 -33.61 -38.67
N PHE A 12 -45.72 -34.16 -39.48
CA PHE A 12 -44.28 -34.17 -39.18
C PHE A 12 -43.70 -32.75 -39.09
N ILE A 13 -44.04 -31.89 -40.06
CA ILE A 13 -43.55 -30.51 -40.12
C ILE A 13 -44.11 -29.71 -38.94
N GLN A 14 -45.39 -29.90 -38.62
CA GLN A 14 -46.02 -29.27 -37.45
C GLN A 14 -45.36 -29.70 -36.14
N ASN A 15 -45.10 -31.00 -35.97
CA ASN A 15 -44.44 -31.56 -34.77
C ASN A 15 -43.01 -31.02 -34.60
N GLU A 16 -42.23 -30.94 -35.69
CA GLU A 16 -40.89 -30.34 -35.66
C GLU A 16 -40.92 -28.83 -35.34
N HIS A 17 -41.89 -28.07 -35.88
CA HIS A 17 -42.05 -26.66 -35.51
C HIS A 17 -42.49 -26.47 -34.06
N GLN A 18 -43.30 -27.37 -33.51
CA GLN A 18 -43.64 -27.35 -32.10
C GLN A 18 -42.41 -27.66 -31.25
N ARG A 19 -41.68 -28.75 -31.56
CA ARG A 19 -40.44 -29.14 -30.88
C ARG A 19 -39.41 -28.02 -30.88
N ARG A 20 -39.16 -27.39 -32.03
CA ARG A 20 -38.27 -26.21 -32.10
C ARG A 20 -38.75 -25.04 -31.25
N ARG A 21 -40.05 -24.74 -31.25
CA ARG A 21 -40.62 -23.69 -30.38
C ARG A 21 -40.45 -24.01 -28.88
N TYR A 22 -40.62 -25.27 -28.48
CA TYR A 22 -40.38 -25.71 -27.10
C TYR A 22 -38.89 -25.53 -26.71
N LEU A 23 -37.97 -26.02 -27.55
CA LEU A 23 -36.52 -25.89 -27.31
C LEU A 23 -36.07 -24.42 -27.28
N MET A 24 -36.63 -23.56 -28.14
CA MET A 24 -36.36 -22.12 -28.12
C MET A 24 -36.87 -21.45 -26.85
N LYS A 25 -38.09 -21.78 -26.39
CA LYS A 25 -38.63 -21.28 -25.12
C LYS A 25 -37.79 -21.73 -23.93
N GLU A 26 -37.32 -22.96 -23.94
CA GLU A 26 -36.46 -23.52 -22.88
C GLU A 26 -35.08 -22.84 -22.87
N ARG A 27 -34.45 -22.67 -24.03
CA ARG A 27 -33.21 -21.89 -24.17
C ARG A 27 -33.39 -20.44 -23.72
N GLN A 28 -34.51 -19.80 -24.07
CA GLN A 28 -34.80 -18.42 -23.65
C GLN A 28 -34.95 -18.31 -22.13
N LYS A 29 -35.64 -19.26 -21.48
CA LYS A 29 -35.72 -19.32 -20.01
C LYS A 29 -34.33 -19.49 -19.38
N ARG A 30 -33.52 -20.42 -19.89
CA ARG A 30 -32.16 -20.65 -19.40
C ARG A 30 -31.26 -19.42 -19.56
N ASN A 31 -31.34 -18.74 -20.71
CA ASN A 31 -30.56 -17.53 -20.96
C ASN A 31 -30.98 -16.37 -20.04
N ARG A 32 -32.29 -16.23 -19.76
CA ARG A 32 -32.78 -15.26 -18.77
C ARG A 32 -32.28 -15.57 -17.37
N PHE A 33 -32.29 -16.85 -16.97
CA PHE A 33 -31.72 -17.29 -15.69
C PHE A 33 -30.22 -16.99 -15.60
N MET A 34 -29.44 -17.31 -16.65
CA MET A 34 -28.02 -16.98 -16.68
C MET A 34 -27.76 -15.46 -16.61
N GLY A 35 -28.61 -14.64 -17.23
CA GLY A 35 -28.55 -13.19 -17.10
C GLY A 35 -28.74 -12.71 -15.66
N TRP A 36 -29.71 -13.27 -14.93
CA TRP A 36 -29.90 -12.97 -13.52
C TRP A 36 -28.73 -13.41 -12.64
N VAL A 37 -28.14 -14.57 -12.92
CA VAL A 37 -26.95 -15.06 -12.23
C VAL A 37 -25.76 -14.13 -12.48
N LEU A 38 -25.57 -13.64 -13.71
CA LEU A 38 -24.51 -12.70 -14.05
C LEU A 38 -24.68 -11.37 -13.30
N ILE A 39 -25.91 -10.84 -13.26
CA ILE A 39 -26.23 -9.61 -12.52
C ILE A 39 -25.95 -9.79 -11.03
N LEU A 40 -26.35 -10.91 -10.44
CA LEU A 40 -26.07 -11.23 -9.04
C LEU A 40 -24.57 -11.36 -8.76
N MET A 41 -23.81 -11.97 -9.66
CA MET A 41 -22.36 -12.04 -9.55
C MET A 41 -21.74 -10.64 -9.55
N ILE A 42 -22.08 -9.78 -10.52
CA ILE A 42 -21.57 -8.42 -10.56
C ILE A 42 -21.93 -7.68 -9.26
N LEU A 43 -23.18 -7.77 -8.80
CA LEU A 43 -23.64 -7.12 -7.57
C LEU A 43 -22.88 -7.60 -6.33
N LEU A 44 -22.60 -8.90 -6.24
CA LEU A 44 -21.84 -9.51 -5.14
C LEU A 44 -20.39 -9.00 -5.09
N PHE A 45 -19.79 -8.70 -6.24
CA PHE A 45 -18.42 -8.19 -6.32
C PHE A 45 -18.30 -6.66 -6.16
N ILE A 46 -19.37 -5.87 -6.29
CA ILE A 46 -19.31 -4.40 -6.16
C ILE A 46 -18.96 -3.93 -4.74
N LEU A 47 -19.48 -4.59 -3.70
CA LEU A 47 -19.24 -4.20 -2.30
C LEU A 47 -17.79 -4.44 -1.84
N PRO A 48 -17.18 -5.63 -2.05
CA PRO A 48 -15.81 -5.88 -1.61
C PRO A 48 -14.75 -5.04 -2.35
N THR A 49 -15.04 -4.55 -3.57
CA THR A 49 -14.06 -3.77 -4.34
C THR A 49 -13.76 -2.39 -3.74
N TYR A 50 -14.74 -1.73 -3.11
CA TYR A 50 -14.50 -0.41 -2.50
C TYR A 50 -13.57 -0.49 -1.29
N ASN A 51 -13.75 -1.54 -0.47
CA ASN A 51 -12.92 -1.76 0.71
C ASN A 51 -11.47 -2.04 0.34
N LEU A 52 -11.25 -2.73 -0.79
CA LEU A 52 -9.92 -3.13 -1.23
C LEU A 52 -9.08 -1.94 -1.73
N ALA A 53 -9.68 -1.02 -2.47
CA ALA A 53 -9.00 0.18 -2.98
C ALA A 53 -8.58 1.11 -1.83
N GLN A 54 -9.49 1.40 -0.89
CA GLN A 54 -9.18 2.20 0.28
C GLN A 54 -8.10 1.56 1.16
N SER A 55 -8.16 0.23 1.34
CA SER A 55 -7.13 -0.50 2.09
C SER A 55 -5.75 -0.39 1.44
N TYR A 56 -5.68 -0.36 0.10
CA TYR A 56 -4.42 -0.25 -0.61
C TYR A 56 -3.74 1.11 -0.38
N ASP A 57 -4.48 2.21 -0.50
CA ASP A 57 -3.94 3.55 -0.25
C ASP A 57 -3.49 3.71 1.21
N GLN A 58 -4.28 3.19 2.16
CA GLN A 58 -3.92 3.18 3.58
C GLN A 58 -2.65 2.37 3.84
N LEU A 59 -2.50 1.20 3.20
CA LEU A 59 -1.29 0.39 3.32
C LEU A 59 -0.06 1.12 2.78
N LEU A 60 -0.19 1.83 1.67
CA LEU A 60 0.91 2.59 1.09
C LEU A 60 1.36 3.73 2.01
N GLN A 61 0.41 4.50 2.54
CA GLN A 61 0.69 5.56 3.52
C GLN A 61 1.35 5.00 4.79
N ARG A 62 0.85 3.87 5.32
CA ARG A 62 1.45 3.21 6.49
C ARG A 62 2.89 2.78 6.24
N ARG A 63 3.21 2.27 5.03
CA ARG A 63 4.59 1.89 4.67
C ARG A 63 5.54 3.08 4.63
N GLN A 64 5.08 4.22 4.10
CA GLN A 64 5.86 5.46 4.11
C GLN A 64 6.10 5.94 5.55
N GLN A 65 5.05 6.02 6.36
CA GLN A 65 5.14 6.38 7.78
C GLN A 65 6.09 5.46 8.55
N LEU A 66 6.08 4.15 8.29
CA LEU A 66 7.00 3.21 8.93
C LEU A 66 8.46 3.45 8.53
N THR A 67 8.70 3.86 7.28
CA THR A 67 10.05 4.14 6.80
C THR A 67 10.59 5.41 7.45
N GLU A 68 9.80 6.48 7.45
CA GLU A 68 10.13 7.75 8.12
C GLU A 68 10.35 7.55 9.63
N LEU A 69 9.45 6.81 10.29
CA LEU A 69 9.55 6.55 11.72
C LEU A 69 10.79 5.71 12.06
N LYS A 70 11.17 4.77 11.20
CA LYS A 70 12.38 3.98 11.37
C LYS A 70 13.64 4.83 11.24
N GLU A 71 13.66 5.76 10.28
CA GLU A 71 14.77 6.70 10.11
C GLU A 71 14.88 7.65 11.31
N GLN A 72 13.77 8.24 11.75
CA GLN A 72 13.72 9.08 12.95
C GLN A 72 14.19 8.32 14.20
N TYR A 73 13.77 7.06 14.35
CA TYR A 73 14.21 6.22 15.45
C TYR A 73 15.71 5.96 15.41
N GLN A 74 16.28 5.66 14.25
CA GLN A 74 17.73 5.46 14.11
C GLN A 74 18.51 6.73 14.46
N ASN A 75 18.11 7.88 13.90
CA ASN A 75 18.76 9.15 14.19
C ASN A 75 18.71 9.49 15.69
N LEU A 76 17.56 9.29 16.33
CA LEU A 76 17.38 9.55 17.76
C LEU A 76 18.17 8.55 18.61
N SER A 77 18.27 7.29 18.19
CA SER A 77 19.09 6.29 18.86
C SER A 77 20.57 6.66 18.80
N ASP A 78 21.06 7.04 17.62
CA ASP A 78 22.45 7.48 17.43
C ASP A 78 22.77 8.73 18.24
N GLU A 79 21.85 9.69 18.31
CA GLU A 79 21.97 10.89 19.15
C GLU A 79 22.02 10.54 20.63
N LYS A 80 21.10 9.68 21.10
CA LYS A 80 21.10 9.18 22.48
C LYS A 80 22.40 8.48 22.84
N ASP A 81 22.94 7.66 21.94
CA ASP A 81 24.18 6.93 22.16
C ASP A 81 25.38 7.88 22.23
N LYS A 82 25.43 8.89 21.35
CA LYS A 82 26.45 9.97 21.41
C LYS A 82 26.38 10.75 22.71
N GLU A 83 25.19 11.19 23.10
CA GLU A 83 24.95 11.93 24.35
C GLU A 83 25.32 11.09 25.58
N SER A 84 24.92 9.81 25.60
CA SER A 84 25.25 8.93 26.72
C SER A 84 26.76 8.65 26.83
N ALA A 85 27.44 8.48 25.69
CA ALA A 85 28.89 8.32 25.65
C ALA A 85 29.61 9.61 26.07
N PHE A 86 29.09 10.77 25.68
CA PHE A 86 29.61 12.07 26.12
C PHE A 86 29.42 12.27 27.63
N ALA A 87 28.22 12.00 28.16
CA ALA A 87 27.94 12.04 29.60
C ALA A 87 28.84 11.07 30.39
N ALA A 88 29.16 9.90 29.84
CA ALA A 88 30.10 8.97 30.44
C ALA A 88 31.53 9.55 30.49
N LYS A 89 31.99 10.20 29.41
CA LYS A 89 33.30 10.88 29.38
C LYS A 89 33.36 12.06 30.37
N LEU A 90 32.25 12.77 30.59
CA LEU A 90 32.18 13.85 31.58
C LEU A 90 32.33 13.37 33.04
N LYS A 91 32.29 12.06 33.31
CA LYS A 91 32.61 11.51 34.63
C LYS A 91 34.10 11.42 34.90
N ASP A 92 34.94 11.53 33.87
CA ASP A 92 36.39 11.50 33.97
C ASP A 92 36.94 12.93 34.16
N GLU A 93 37.64 13.16 35.28
CA GLU A 93 38.16 14.49 35.63
C GLU A 93 39.21 15.02 34.64
N ASP A 94 40.06 14.15 34.07
CA ASP A 94 41.07 14.54 33.09
C ASP A 94 40.41 14.93 31.76
N TYR A 95 39.38 14.18 31.35
CA TYR A 95 38.57 14.55 30.19
C TYR A 95 37.88 15.91 30.39
N VAL A 96 37.26 16.14 31.55
CA VAL A 96 36.60 17.42 31.87
C VAL A 96 37.60 18.58 31.87
N ALA A 97 38.79 18.40 32.42
CA ALA A 97 39.83 19.42 32.41
C ALA A 97 40.28 19.77 30.99
N LYS A 98 40.48 18.76 30.13
CA LYS A 98 40.83 18.96 28.70
C LYS A 98 39.68 19.63 27.94
N TYR A 99 38.44 19.20 28.17
CA TYR A 99 37.24 19.77 27.58
C TYR A 99 37.08 21.24 27.96
N ALA A 100 37.25 21.60 29.24
CA ALA A 100 37.21 22.98 29.70
C ALA A 100 38.32 23.85 29.08
N ARG A 101 39.55 23.32 28.97
CA ARG A 101 40.65 24.03 28.30
C ARG A 101 40.34 24.32 26.84
N ALA A 102 39.81 23.33 26.11
CA ALA A 102 39.42 23.49 24.73
C ALA A 102 38.23 24.47 24.57
N LYS A 103 37.22 24.38 25.46
CA LYS A 103 36.00 25.22 25.40
C LYS A 103 36.26 26.68 25.74
N TYR A 104 37.12 26.95 26.71
CA TYR A 104 37.42 28.30 27.19
C TYR A 104 38.76 28.83 26.70
N TYR A 105 39.42 28.14 25.76
CA TYR A 105 40.74 28.49 25.23
C TYR A 105 41.76 28.77 26.35
N TYR A 106 41.75 27.95 27.40
CA TYR A 106 42.64 28.12 28.54
C TYR A 106 44.00 27.46 28.28
N SER A 107 45.07 28.23 28.48
CA SER A 107 46.45 27.86 28.16
C SER A 107 47.40 28.40 29.23
N LYS A 108 48.46 27.66 29.56
CA LYS A 108 49.50 28.11 30.51
C LYS A 108 50.53 29.01 29.82
N LYS A 109 51.41 29.64 30.62
CA LYS A 109 52.54 30.42 30.09
C LYS A 109 53.43 29.52 29.21
N ARG A 110 53.72 29.99 27.99
CA ARG A 110 54.50 29.30 26.93
C ARG A 110 53.78 28.17 26.18
N GLU A 111 52.46 28.07 26.26
CA GLU A 111 51.65 27.19 25.40
C GLU A 111 51.02 28.01 24.24
N ALA A 112 50.91 27.42 23.05
CA ALA A 112 50.24 28.01 21.88
C ALA A 112 48.90 27.29 21.64
N ILE A 113 47.84 28.06 21.39
CA ILE A 113 46.48 27.54 21.18
C ILE A 113 46.20 27.44 19.67
N TYR A 114 45.78 26.26 19.23
CA TYR A 114 45.26 26.04 17.87
C TYR A 114 43.78 25.70 17.98
N THR A 115 42.94 26.48 17.31
CA THR A 115 41.50 26.22 17.26
C THR A 115 41.19 25.30 16.09
N ILE A 116 40.51 24.19 16.38
CA ILE A 116 40.06 23.24 15.36
C ILE A 116 38.53 23.32 15.32
N PRO A 117 37.91 23.62 14.16
CA PRO A 117 36.46 23.62 14.03
C PRO A 117 35.89 22.23 14.35
N ASP A 118 34.78 22.19 15.09
CA ASP A 118 34.09 20.96 15.57
C ASP A 118 34.96 20.00 16.40
N LEU A 119 36.00 20.50 17.09
CA LEU A 119 36.80 19.69 18.02
C LEU A 119 35.99 19.14 19.19
N LEU A 120 35.03 19.91 19.67
CA LEU A 120 34.19 19.54 20.81
C LEU A 120 32.86 18.99 20.31
N PRO A 121 32.39 17.86 20.86
CA PRO A 121 31.02 17.43 20.64
C PRO A 121 30.09 18.55 21.13
N ARG A 122 29.13 18.91 20.28
CA ARG A 122 28.12 19.94 20.59
C ARG A 122 26.97 19.32 21.37
#